data_AF-A0AA88EHC6-F1
#
_entry.id   AF-A0AA88EHC6-F1
#
_cell.length_a   1.000
_cell.length_b   1.000
_cell.length_c   1.000
_cell.angle_alpha   90.00
_cell.angle_beta   90.00
_cell.angle_gamma   90.00
#
_symmetry.space_group_name_H-M   'P 1'
#
loop_
_entity.id
_entity.type
_entity.pdbx_description
1 polymer ?
#
loop_
_entity_poly.entity_id
_entity_poly.type
_entity_poly.pdbx_seq_one_letter_code
_entity_poly.pdbx_strand_id
1 'polypeptide(L)'
;MWFSSKAKGCSIKMKLPPSWFSMDFLGFALCVAHASVDCYLLCFQLQVCLSNGGGQEFNFSRPFHYSRKEVDPASKLLASDHIMLFFNKCLNRQVKEMGEDWCCNVTEASFRITALHQSDNKCVKELGICLLYAEDVEKAIPDKSQGKKLLKQRDRTEELGQAACSAVVSRRKGGEEDSDGHRSASKKVKFM
;
A
#
# COMPACT_ATOMS: atom_id res chain seq x y z
N MET A 1 16.69 -5.90 -13.84
CA MET A 1 15.64 -6.31 -12.85
C MET A 1 14.78 -5.07 -12.58
N TRP A 2 13.44 -5.14 -12.67
CA TRP A 2 12.54 -3.96 -12.70
C TRP A 2 12.43 -3.19 -11.37
N PHE A 3 12.80 -3.78 -10.23
CA PHE A 3 12.69 -3.14 -8.91
C PHE A 3 14.07 -2.79 -8.36
N SER A 4 14.25 -1.53 -7.97
CA SER A 4 15.50 -1.02 -7.40
C SER A 4 15.73 -1.45 -5.95
N SER A 5 14.67 -1.84 -5.23
CA SER A 5 14.75 -2.33 -3.85
C SER A 5 13.83 -3.54 -3.65
N LYS A 6 14.33 -4.59 -3.00
CA LYS A 6 13.59 -5.82 -2.70
C LYS A 6 13.94 -6.37 -1.33
N ALA A 7 12.95 -6.95 -0.65
CA ALA A 7 13.13 -7.65 0.62
C ALA A 7 12.21 -8.85 0.73
N LYS A 8 12.66 -9.89 1.44
CA LYS A 8 11.81 -11.01 1.85
C LYS A 8 10.83 -10.55 2.94
N GLY A 9 9.63 -11.10 2.91
CA GLY A 9 8.55 -10.78 3.84
C GLY A 9 7.76 -9.54 3.44
N CYS A 10 7.07 -8.96 4.43
CA CYS A 10 6.05 -7.93 4.22
C CYS A 10 6.55 -6.50 4.41
N SER A 11 7.84 -6.28 4.68
CA SER A 11 8.39 -4.95 4.94
C SER A 11 9.72 -4.75 4.26
N ILE A 12 9.95 -3.52 3.80
CA ILE A 12 11.21 -3.10 3.19
C ILE A 12 11.55 -1.69 3.65
N LYS A 13 12.83 -1.45 3.92
CA LYS A 13 13.39 -0.13 4.15
C LYS A 13 14.44 0.13 3.08
N MET A 14 14.44 1.34 2.53
CA MET A 14 15.39 1.76 1.51
C MET A 14 15.91 3.17 1.77
N LYS A 15 17.15 3.41 1.36
CA LYS A 15 17.68 4.77 1.24
C LYS A 15 17.18 5.38 -0.06
N LEU A 16 16.71 6.61 0.01
CA LEU A 16 16.31 7.37 -1.16
C LEU A 16 17.54 8.02 -1.77
N PRO A 17 17.65 8.11 -3.10
CA PRO A 17 18.69 8.89 -3.76
C PRO A 17 18.64 10.36 -3.33
N PRO A 18 19.78 11.08 -3.36
CA PRO A 18 19.75 12.54 -3.28
C PRO A 18 18.80 13.11 -4.34
N SER A 19 18.00 14.12 -3.98
CA SER A 19 17.05 14.76 -4.88
C SER A 19 16.05 13.79 -5.54
N TRP A 20 15.71 12.68 -4.87
CA TRP A 20 14.74 11.70 -5.36
C TRP A 20 13.37 12.33 -5.68
N PHE A 21 13.00 13.40 -4.96
CA PHE A 21 11.78 14.15 -5.18
C PHE A 21 12.05 15.28 -6.17
N SER A 22 12.04 14.95 -7.45
CA SER A 22 12.14 15.92 -8.55
C SER A 22 10.75 16.24 -9.14
N MET A 23 10.68 17.24 -10.02
CA MET A 23 9.46 17.53 -10.80
C MET A 23 8.99 16.31 -11.61
N ASP A 24 9.92 15.47 -12.05
CA ASP A 24 9.62 14.26 -12.82
C ASP A 24 9.18 13.08 -11.95
N PHE A 25 9.22 13.20 -10.62
CA PHE A 25 8.78 12.15 -9.71
C PHE A 25 7.27 11.90 -9.85
N LEU A 26 6.93 10.68 -10.27
CA LEU A 26 5.56 10.22 -10.42
C LEU A 26 5.05 9.47 -9.20
N GLY A 27 5.94 8.78 -8.47
CA GLY A 27 5.53 7.99 -7.32
C GLY A 27 6.34 6.75 -7.04
N PHE A 28 5.77 5.88 -6.20
CA PHE A 28 6.31 4.55 -5.92
C PHE A 28 5.52 3.47 -6.64
N ALA A 29 6.22 2.58 -7.35
CA ALA A 29 5.67 1.31 -7.83
C ALA A 29 5.92 0.22 -6.79
N LEU A 30 4.92 -0.62 -6.57
CA LEU A 30 4.98 -1.73 -5.63
C LEU A 30 4.83 -3.06 -6.34
N CYS A 31 5.59 -4.03 -5.86
CA CYS A 31 5.50 -5.43 -6.26
C CYS A 31 5.38 -6.32 -5.04
N VAL A 32 4.37 -7.17 -5.02
CA VAL A 32 4.08 -8.04 -3.89
C VAL A 32 4.00 -9.46 -4.41
N ALA A 33 4.93 -10.30 -3.99
CA ALA A 33 4.81 -11.73 -4.15
C ALA A 33 4.08 -12.27 -2.93
N HIS A 34 2.96 -12.97 -3.14
CA HIS A 34 2.20 -13.55 -2.06
C HIS A 34 1.84 -15.00 -2.33
N ALA A 35 1.72 -15.78 -1.26
CA ALA A 35 1.23 -17.15 -1.30
C ALA A 35 -0.17 -17.19 -1.93
N SER A 36 -0.43 -18.25 -2.68
CA SER A 36 -1.79 -18.53 -3.15
C SER A 36 -2.73 -18.60 -1.96
N VAL A 37 -3.86 -17.91 -2.07
CA VAL A 37 -4.95 -18.02 -1.12
C VAL A 37 -6.25 -18.10 -1.89
N ASP A 38 -7.13 -18.96 -1.41
CA ASP A 38 -8.47 -19.18 -1.95
C ASP A 38 -9.39 -18.01 -1.58
N CYS A 39 -9.00 -16.81 -2.00
CA CYS A 39 -9.68 -15.55 -1.72
C CYS A 39 -9.95 -14.84 -3.04
N TYR A 40 -11.23 -14.65 -3.35
CA TYR A 40 -11.68 -13.87 -4.51
C TYR A 40 -11.31 -12.38 -4.40
N LEU A 41 -11.16 -11.89 -3.17
CA LEU A 41 -10.76 -10.54 -2.86
C LEU A 41 -9.62 -10.55 -1.83
N LEU A 42 -8.50 -9.97 -2.22
CA LEU A 42 -7.37 -9.73 -1.33
C LEU A 42 -7.33 -8.24 -1.00
N CYS A 43 -7.41 -7.92 0.28
CA CYS A 43 -7.28 -6.56 0.78
C CYS A 43 -6.00 -6.45 1.59
N PHE A 44 -5.24 -5.39 1.32
CA PHE A 44 -3.98 -5.09 1.97
C PHE A 44 -4.00 -3.66 2.51
N GLN A 45 -3.31 -3.44 3.62
CA GLN A 45 -2.95 -2.12 4.10
C GLN A 45 -1.48 -1.88 3.76
N LEU A 46 -1.19 -0.84 2.99
CA LEU A 46 0.17 -0.33 2.81
C LEU A 46 0.41 0.75 3.85
N GLN A 47 1.42 0.56 4.69
CA GLN A 47 1.96 1.58 5.58
C GLN A 47 3.25 2.12 4.97
N VAL A 48 3.40 3.44 4.98
CA VAL A 48 4.57 4.15 4.48
C VAL A 48 5.09 5.06 5.58
N CYS A 49 6.39 4.97 5.85
CA CYS A 49 7.10 5.90 6.70
C CYS A 49 8.23 6.55 5.89
N LEU A 50 8.23 7.88 5.83
CA LEU A 50 9.30 8.68 5.25
C LEU A 50 10.05 9.36 6.38
N SER A 51 11.38 9.27 6.36
CA SER A 51 12.23 9.84 7.40
C SER A 51 13.30 10.75 6.81
N ASN A 52 13.48 11.91 7.43
CA ASN A 52 14.54 12.83 7.08
C ASN A 52 15.82 12.53 7.86
N GLY A 53 16.95 13.07 7.38
CA GLY A 53 18.25 12.89 8.04
C GLY A 53 18.32 13.48 9.46
N GLY A 54 17.34 14.31 9.84
CA GLY A 54 17.20 14.91 11.18
C GLY A 54 16.35 14.09 12.15
N GLY A 55 15.92 12.87 11.78
CA GLY A 55 15.16 11.97 12.66
C GLY A 55 13.66 12.28 12.75
N GLN A 56 13.14 13.19 11.95
CA GLN A 56 11.70 13.41 11.86
C GLN A 56 11.08 12.42 10.88
N GLU A 57 9.89 11.93 11.20
CA GLU A 57 9.19 10.92 10.43
C GLU A 57 7.79 11.38 10.04
N PHE A 58 7.38 11.02 8.83
CA PHE A 58 6.01 11.15 8.36
C PHE A 58 5.45 9.77 8.03
N ASN A 59 4.33 9.44 8.67
CA ASN A 59 3.70 8.13 8.57
C ASN A 59 2.30 8.27 7.97
N PHE A 60 1.99 7.42 6.99
CA PHE A 60 0.63 7.30 6.47
C PHE A 60 0.33 5.87 6.05
N SER A 61 -0.96 5.57 5.88
CA SER A 61 -1.36 4.26 5.40
C SER A 61 -2.52 4.34 4.43
N ARG A 62 -2.53 3.40 3.47
CA ARG A 62 -3.53 3.31 2.43
C ARG A 62 -3.95 1.86 2.21
N PRO A 63 -5.25 1.55 2.29
CA PRO A 63 -5.72 0.27 1.84
C PRO A 63 -5.66 0.16 0.32
N PHE A 64 -5.45 -1.05 -0.17
CA PHE A 64 -5.64 -1.40 -1.57
C PHE A 64 -6.13 -2.84 -1.68
N HIS A 65 -6.86 -3.14 -2.75
CA HIS A 65 -7.38 -4.49 -3.01
C HIS A 65 -6.91 -5.02 -4.36
N TYR A 66 -7.00 -6.33 -4.46
CA TYR A 66 -6.98 -7.07 -5.70
C TYR A 66 -8.19 -7.99 -5.73
N SER A 67 -9.02 -7.81 -6.74
CA SER A 67 -10.06 -8.76 -7.08
C SER A 67 -9.60 -9.61 -8.25
N ARG A 68 -9.68 -10.92 -8.08
CA ARG A 68 -9.54 -11.85 -9.20
C ARG A 68 -10.87 -11.82 -9.97
N LYS A 69 -10.87 -11.25 -11.17
CA LYS A 69 -12.05 -11.34 -12.05
C LYS A 69 -12.20 -12.79 -12.51
N GLU A 70 -13.38 -13.36 -12.21
CA GLU A 70 -13.92 -14.64 -12.69
C GLU A 70 -12.88 -15.64 -13.18
N VAL A 71 -12.43 -16.47 -12.26
CA VAL A 71 -11.82 -17.76 -12.61
C VAL A 71 -12.97 -18.74 -12.67
N ASP A 72 -13.13 -19.41 -13.81
CA ASP A 72 -14.12 -20.48 -14.00
C ASP A 72 -14.10 -21.38 -12.77
N PRO A 73 -15.24 -21.60 -12.08
CA PRO A 73 -15.29 -22.46 -10.90
C PRO A 73 -14.76 -23.90 -11.17
N ALA A 74 -14.71 -24.33 -12.44
CA ALA A 74 -14.11 -25.60 -12.85
C ALA A 74 -12.58 -25.55 -13.01
N SER A 75 -11.98 -24.36 -13.12
CA SER A 75 -10.53 -24.23 -13.21
C SER A 75 -9.91 -24.45 -11.83
N LYS A 76 -9.25 -25.61 -11.67
CA LYS A 76 -8.46 -25.93 -10.49
C LYS A 76 -7.56 -24.75 -10.18
N LEU A 77 -7.73 -24.19 -8.98
CA LEU A 77 -6.92 -23.12 -8.45
C LEU A 77 -5.46 -23.55 -8.58
N LEU A 78 -4.71 -22.90 -9.47
CA LEU A 78 -3.26 -23.07 -9.49
C LEU A 78 -2.79 -22.56 -8.13
N ALA A 79 -2.42 -23.50 -7.25
CA ALA A 79 -1.80 -23.26 -5.96
C ALA A 79 -0.38 -22.72 -6.18
N SER A 80 -0.30 -21.54 -6.77
CA SER A 80 0.92 -20.87 -7.17
C SER A 80 1.00 -19.54 -6.47
N ASP A 81 2.22 -19.12 -6.15
CA ASP A 81 2.48 -17.77 -5.69
C ASP A 81 2.07 -16.77 -6.78
N HIS A 82 1.47 -15.67 -6.35
CA HIS A 82 1.03 -14.61 -7.23
C HIS A 82 1.90 -13.38 -7.03
N ILE A 83 2.23 -12.72 -8.15
CA ILE A 83 2.94 -11.45 -8.15
C ILE A 83 1.95 -10.38 -8.55
N MET A 84 1.77 -9.40 -7.67
CA MET A 84 0.96 -8.22 -7.92
C MET A 84 1.87 -7.03 -8.18
N LEU A 85 1.69 -6.34 -9.30
CA LEU A 85 2.32 -5.06 -9.58
C LEU A 85 1.27 -3.97 -9.51
N PHE A 86 1.51 -2.92 -8.73
CA PHE A 86 0.59 -1.80 -8.65
C PHE A 86 1.29 -0.46 -8.45
N PHE A 87 0.55 0.58 -8.84
CA PHE A 87 0.91 1.99 -8.69
C PHE A 87 -0.33 2.70 -8.18
N ASN A 88 -0.20 3.36 -7.03
CA ASN A 88 -1.32 4.00 -6.34
C ASN A 88 -1.17 5.52 -6.43
N LYS A 89 -2.04 6.18 -7.21
CA LYS A 89 -1.99 7.64 -7.41
C LYS A 89 -2.26 8.41 -6.12
N CYS A 90 -3.09 7.88 -5.23
CA CYS A 90 -3.42 8.53 -3.96
C CYS A 90 -2.23 8.55 -2.99
N LEU A 91 -1.44 7.47 -2.96
CA LEU A 91 -0.19 7.43 -2.20
C LEU A 91 0.76 8.54 -2.66
N ASN A 92 0.90 8.71 -3.97
CA ASN A 92 1.80 9.72 -4.52
C ASN A 92 1.31 11.14 -4.28
N ARG A 93 -0.02 11.34 -4.30
CA ARG A 93 -0.62 12.63 -3.94
C ARG A 93 -0.28 13.03 -2.50
N GLN A 94 -0.40 12.10 -1.55
CA GLN A 94 -0.05 12.36 -0.15
C GLN A 94 1.41 12.76 0.03
N VAL A 95 2.32 12.14 -0.73
CA VAL A 95 3.73 12.53 -0.74
C VAL A 95 3.92 13.95 -1.28
N LYS A 96 3.24 14.29 -2.39
CA LYS A 96 3.30 15.65 -2.96
C LYS A 96 2.69 16.71 -2.05
N GLU A 97 1.67 16.38 -1.28
CA GLU A 97 1.03 17.27 -0.31
C GLU A 97 1.93 17.60 0.89
N MET A 98 3.01 16.85 1.14
CA MET A 98 3.97 17.18 2.21
C MET A 98 4.82 18.42 1.90
N GLY A 99 4.88 18.85 0.65
CA GLY A 99 5.69 19.98 0.20
C GLY A 99 7.11 19.60 -0.18
N GLU A 100 7.63 20.30 -1.19
CA GLU A 100 8.95 20.06 -1.77
C GLU A 100 10.08 20.22 -0.74
N ASP A 101 10.03 21.28 0.07
CA ASP A 101 11.03 21.56 1.12
C ASP A 101 11.20 20.40 2.09
N TRP A 102 10.09 19.75 2.46
CA TRP A 102 10.14 18.57 3.32
C TRP A 102 10.73 17.37 2.59
N CYS A 103 10.19 17.05 1.42
CA CYS A 103 10.59 15.88 0.64
C CYS A 103 12.07 15.90 0.23
N CYS A 104 12.63 17.08 -0.05
CA CYS A 104 14.05 17.27 -0.34
C CYS A 104 14.98 16.83 0.79
N ASN A 105 14.49 16.84 2.05
CA ASN A 105 15.26 16.42 3.22
C ASN A 105 15.04 14.94 3.59
N VAL A 106 14.09 14.25 2.94
CA VAL A 106 13.82 12.84 3.20
C VAL A 106 14.94 11.98 2.61
N THR A 107 15.55 11.16 3.45
CA THR A 107 16.70 10.31 3.09
C THR A 107 16.35 8.83 3.08
N GLU A 108 15.31 8.40 3.79
CA GLU A 108 14.91 7.00 3.85
C GLU A 108 13.40 6.84 3.78
N ALA A 109 12.97 5.75 3.15
CA ALA A 109 11.57 5.33 3.10
C ALA A 109 11.45 3.89 3.58
N SER A 110 10.39 3.59 4.31
CA SER A 110 10.01 2.23 4.65
C SER A 110 8.55 1.96 4.30
N PHE A 111 8.32 0.72 3.88
CA PHE A 111 7.03 0.25 3.40
C PHE A 111 6.71 -1.05 4.12
N ARG A 112 5.49 -1.19 4.62
CA ARG A 112 4.98 -2.41 5.23
C ARG A 112 3.61 -2.73 4.67
N ILE A 113 3.42 -3.98 4.28
CA ILE A 113 2.15 -4.51 3.80
C ILE A 113 1.56 -5.42 4.85
N THR A 114 0.29 -5.21 5.16
CA THR A 114 -0.47 -6.06 6.07
C THR A 114 -1.69 -6.60 5.35
N ALA A 115 -1.93 -7.90 5.38
CA ALA A 115 -3.14 -8.49 4.84
C ALA A 115 -4.32 -8.21 5.78
N LEU A 116 -5.42 -7.68 5.24
CA LEU A 116 -6.59 -7.29 6.02
C LEU A 116 -7.58 -8.44 6.25
N HIS A 117 -7.54 -9.49 5.43
CA HIS A 117 -8.42 -10.66 5.57
C HIS A 117 -7.81 -11.81 6.37
N GLN A 118 -6.52 -11.74 6.68
CA GLN A 118 -5.81 -12.78 7.42
C GLN A 118 -5.31 -12.22 8.75
N SER A 119 -5.29 -13.06 9.78
CA SER A 119 -4.70 -12.75 11.09
C SER A 119 -3.17 -12.80 11.04
N ASP A 120 -2.58 -13.43 10.02
CA ASP A 120 -1.14 -13.59 9.85
C ASP A 120 -0.67 -12.96 8.53
N ASN A 121 0.32 -12.06 8.59
CA ASN A 121 0.97 -11.46 7.40
C ASN A 121 1.86 -12.44 6.61
N LYS A 122 1.78 -13.73 6.94
CA LYS A 122 2.57 -14.83 6.33
C LYS A 122 2.26 -15.03 4.84
N CYS A 123 1.18 -14.44 4.34
CA CYS A 123 0.86 -14.52 2.93
C CYS A 123 1.85 -13.73 2.06
N VAL A 124 2.52 -12.68 2.55
CA VAL A 124 3.49 -11.91 1.74
C VAL A 124 4.88 -12.53 1.83
N LYS A 125 5.41 -12.98 0.69
CA LYS A 125 6.71 -13.64 0.58
C LYS A 125 7.84 -12.67 0.22
N GLU A 126 7.57 -11.71 -0.65
CA GLU A 126 8.54 -10.71 -1.09
C GLU A 126 7.84 -9.38 -1.37
N LEU A 127 8.51 -8.29 -1.04
CA LEU A 127 8.10 -6.93 -1.33
C LEU A 127 9.20 -6.23 -2.14
N GLY A 128 8.82 -5.72 -3.31
CA GLY A 128 9.65 -4.89 -4.17
C GLY A 128 9.09 -3.48 -4.27
N ILE A 129 9.97 -2.48 -4.25
CA ILE A 129 9.66 -1.07 -4.43
C ILE A 129 10.53 -0.50 -5.53
N CYS A 130 9.96 0.39 -6.34
CA CYS A 130 10.69 1.19 -7.31
C CYS A 130 10.20 2.64 -7.24
N LEU A 131 11.11 3.60 -7.37
CA LEU A 131 10.74 4.99 -7.66
C LEU A 131 10.42 5.07 -9.15
N LEU A 132 9.35 5.79 -9.49
CA LEU A 132 8.96 6.05 -10.87
C LEU A 132 9.11 7.51 -11.19
N TYR A 133 9.79 7.77 -12.30
CA TYR A 133 9.95 9.08 -12.92
C TYR A 133 9.23 9.14 -14.26
N ALA A 134 8.98 10.34 -14.77
CA ALA A 134 8.33 10.55 -16.07
C ALA A 134 9.06 9.79 -17.20
N GLU A 135 10.40 9.82 -17.18
CA GLU A 135 11.23 9.11 -18.14
C GLU A 135 11.03 7.59 -18.15
N ASP A 136 10.72 6.96 -17.00
CA ASP A 136 10.51 5.52 -16.89
C ASP A 136 9.25 5.10 -17.64
N VAL A 137 8.22 5.96 -17.61
CA VAL A 137 6.95 5.72 -18.29
C VAL A 137 7.09 5.91 -19.80
N GLU A 138 7.84 6.92 -20.23
CA GLU A 138 8.11 7.16 -21.65
C GLU A 138 8.87 6.01 -22.31
N LYS A 139 9.85 5.45 -21.59
CA LYS A 139 10.59 4.26 -22.05
C LYS A 139 9.71 3.00 -22.09
N ALA A 140 8.68 2.93 -21.24
CA ALA A 140 7.82 1.75 -21.10
C ALA A 140 6.61 1.71 -22.05
N ILE A 141 6.18 2.85 -22.62
CA ILE A 141 4.97 2.93 -23.47
C ILE A 141 5.38 3.24 -24.93
N PRO A 142 5.50 2.21 -25.81
CA PRO A 142 5.86 2.42 -27.21
C PRO A 142 4.73 3.05 -28.07
N ASP A 143 3.47 3.06 -27.61
CA ASP A 143 2.34 3.68 -28.34
C ASP A 143 1.34 4.40 -27.38
N LYS A 144 1.22 5.72 -27.55
CA LYS A 144 0.42 6.63 -26.70
C LYS A 144 -1.10 6.45 -26.88
N SER A 145 -1.56 5.75 -27.92
CA SER A 145 -2.98 5.63 -28.25
C SER A 145 -3.75 4.60 -27.39
N GLN A 146 -3.09 3.50 -26.99
CA GLN A 146 -3.73 2.43 -26.21
C GLN A 146 -3.77 2.69 -24.70
N GLY A 147 -2.83 3.48 -24.16
CA GLY A 147 -2.73 3.74 -22.71
C GLY A 147 -3.96 4.42 -22.11
N LYS A 148 -4.60 5.34 -22.85
CA LYS A 148 -5.74 6.14 -22.33
C LYS A 148 -7.01 5.31 -22.06
N LYS A 149 -7.23 4.23 -22.81
CA LYS A 149 -8.41 3.37 -22.66
C LYS A 149 -8.27 2.43 -21.44
N LEU A 150 -7.06 1.93 -21.19
CA LEU A 150 -6.74 1.06 -20.06
C LEU A 150 -6.79 1.80 -18.70
N LEU A 151 -6.37 3.06 -18.66
CA LEU A 151 -6.40 3.89 -17.45
C LEU A 151 -7.83 4.12 -16.90
N LYS A 152 -8.79 4.47 -17.78
CA LYS A 152 -10.19 4.74 -17.37
C LYS A 152 -10.92 3.52 -16.76
N GLN A 153 -10.62 2.31 -17.25
CA GLN A 153 -11.25 1.09 -16.74
C GLN A 153 -10.67 0.68 -15.37
N ARG A 154 -9.40 1.04 -15.11
CA ARG A 154 -8.73 0.80 -13.83
C ARG A 154 -9.27 1.70 -12.73
N ASP A 155 -9.47 2.99 -13.02
CA ASP A 155 -9.94 3.98 -12.02
C ASP A 155 -11.31 3.56 -11.41
N ARG A 156 -12.27 3.06 -12.19
CA ARG A 156 -13.58 2.56 -11.66
C ARG A 156 -13.47 1.30 -10.78
N THR A 157 -12.52 0.42 -11.11
CA THR A 157 -12.30 -0.82 -10.33
C THR A 157 -11.58 -0.51 -9.01
N GLU A 158 -10.78 0.57 -8.99
CA GLU A 158 -10.10 1.08 -7.81
C GLU A 158 -11.11 1.68 -6.81
N GLU A 159 -12.08 2.49 -7.25
CA GLU A 159 -13.11 3.09 -6.39
C GLU A 159 -13.97 2.03 -5.66
N LEU A 160 -14.45 1.02 -6.39
CA LEU A 160 -15.32 -0.02 -5.81
C LEU A 160 -14.63 -0.84 -4.72
N GLY A 161 -13.38 -1.23 -4.90
CA GLY A 161 -12.71 -1.99 -3.86
C GLY A 161 -11.98 -1.12 -2.81
N GLN A 162 -11.76 0.17 -3.06
CA GLN A 162 -11.46 1.10 -1.97
C GLN A 162 -12.64 1.19 -0.99
N ALA A 163 -13.88 1.20 -1.49
CA ALA A 163 -15.07 1.13 -0.64
C ALA A 163 -15.14 -0.20 0.12
N ALA A 164 -14.86 -1.33 -0.54
CA ALA A 164 -14.82 -2.64 0.10
C ALA A 164 -13.72 -2.74 1.17
N CYS A 165 -12.51 -2.28 0.88
CA CYS A 165 -11.42 -2.22 1.86
C CYS A 165 -11.78 -1.35 3.06
N SER A 166 -12.38 -0.17 2.81
CA SER A 166 -12.81 0.73 3.88
C SER A 166 -13.82 0.06 4.79
N ALA A 167 -14.77 -0.70 4.24
CA ALA A 167 -15.71 -1.49 5.03
C ALA A 167 -15.00 -2.58 5.88
N VAL A 168 -13.98 -3.25 5.33
CA VAL A 168 -13.17 -4.24 6.07
C VAL A 168 -12.40 -3.58 7.21
N VAL A 169 -11.77 -2.42 6.96
CA VAL A 169 -11.03 -1.65 7.98
C VAL A 169 -11.97 -1.18 9.09
N SER A 170 -13.15 -0.64 8.75
CA SER A 170 -14.13 -0.18 9.73
C SER A 170 -14.63 -1.32 10.62
N ARG A 171 -14.84 -2.52 10.07
CA ARG A 171 -15.24 -3.70 10.86
C ARG A 171 -14.20 -4.12 11.89
N ARG A 172 -12.90 -4.01 11.57
CA ARG A 172 -11.83 -4.32 12.54
C ARG A 172 -11.78 -3.31 13.68
N LYS A 173 -11.92 -2.01 13.39
CA LYS A 173 -11.94 -0.97 14.43
C LYS A 173 -13.12 -1.12 15.40
N GLY A 174 -14.28 -1.59 14.93
CA GLY A 174 -15.44 -1.85 15.79
C GLY A 174 -15.38 -3.15 16.61
N GLY A 175 -14.40 -4.02 16.34
CA GLY A 175 -14.22 -5.29 17.07
C GLY A 175 -13.26 -5.20 18.27
N GLU A 176 -12.67 -4.03 18.52
CA GLU A 176 -11.70 -3.79 19.60
C GLU A 176 -12.33 -3.19 20.87
N GLU A 177 -13.66 -2.95 20.90
CA GLU A 177 -14.37 -2.38 22.07
C GLU A 177 -15.10 -3.42 22.96
N ASP A 178 -15.13 -4.70 22.61
CA ASP A 178 -15.83 -5.74 23.40
C ASP A 178 -14.84 -6.73 24.05
N SER A 179 -13.87 -6.23 24.82
CA SER A 179 -13.13 -7.04 25.80
C SER A 179 -12.48 -6.19 26.88
N ASP A 180 -13.26 -5.48 27.71
CA ASP A 180 -12.80 -5.17 29.07
C ASP A 180 -13.99 -4.87 30.00
N GLY A 181 -14.66 -5.96 30.41
CA GLY A 181 -15.49 -5.97 31.59
C GLY A 181 -14.62 -5.90 32.84
N HIS A 182 -14.25 -4.69 33.29
CA HIS A 182 -13.93 -4.48 34.69
C HIS A 182 -14.57 -3.22 35.27
N ARG A 183 -15.52 -3.51 36.17
CA ARG A 183 -16.25 -2.63 37.07
C ARG A 183 -15.27 -1.84 37.93
N SER A 184 -15.21 -0.52 37.80
CA SER A 184 -14.66 0.34 38.85
C SER A 184 -15.58 1.51 39.11
N ALA A 185 -16.04 1.59 40.36
CA ALA A 185 -17.01 2.55 40.85
C ALA A 185 -16.37 3.95 40.99
N SER A 186 -17.08 4.96 40.50
CA SER A 186 -16.78 6.37 40.72
C SER A 186 -16.71 6.71 42.21
N LYS A 187 -15.56 7.20 42.69
CA LYS A 187 -15.49 8.11 43.84
C LYS A 187 -15.13 9.51 43.34
N LYS A 188 -16.09 10.42 43.48
CA LYS A 188 -15.91 11.87 43.34
C LYS A 188 -14.90 12.36 44.39
N VAL A 189 -13.86 13.06 43.96
CA VAL A 189 -13.10 13.97 44.82
C VAL A 189 -13.56 15.39 44.49
N LYS A 190 -14.07 16.10 45.49
CA LYS A 190 -14.55 17.48 45.41
C LYS A 190 -13.41 18.37 45.91
N PHE A 191 -12.97 19.33 45.11
CA PHE A 191 -12.06 20.38 45.56
C PHE A 191 -12.86 21.48 46.27
N MET A 192 -12.57 21.70 47.55
CA MET A 192 -12.54 22.99 48.25
C MET A 192 -11.90 22.79 49.62
#